data_AF-A0A809XY19-F1
#
_entry.id   AF-A0A809XY19-F1
#
_cell.length_a   1.000
_cell.length_b   1.000
_cell.length_c   1.000
_cell.angle_alpha   90.00
_cell.angle_beta   90.00
_cell.angle_gamma   90.00
#
_symmetry.space_group_name_H-M   'P 1'
#
loop_
_entity.id
_entity.type
_entity.pdbx_description
1 polymer ?
#
loop_
_entity_poly.entity_id
_entity_poly.type
_entity_poly.pdbx_seq_one_letter_code
_entity_poly.pdbx_strand_id
1 'polypeptide(L)'
;MTTSDSLRDTRIPTHESVTIPAVGFGTLIPDPLVTRQAIRAALEAGFRHLDCAERYRNEAAVGDAMQDAFKAGKLRREELFVTTKLWNTNHRPERVKPAFDASRRRLQLDEIDCYIIHTPFAFQPGDEQDPRDASGRVIYDSGVTLVDTWHALERLVDEGHCKSIGLSDITLEKLREIVAVARIRPAMVQVESHPYLPEWDLLDFCREHGIVLQAFAALGHAMEPRVLEDPVITAIARRVQKTPAQVCLAWAVQRGTAFLTTSTNPARIRENFDISALPEDAMREIRDGITTNVRFNAVVETGVPGFIPRAR
;
A
#
# COMPACT_ATOMS: atom_id res chain seq x y z
N MET A 1 23.90 -18.11 -16.69
CA MET A 1 22.64 -17.55 -17.22
C MET A 1 22.30 -16.35 -16.35
N THR A 2 22.46 -15.15 -16.88
CA THR A 2 22.07 -13.90 -16.20
C THR A 2 20.56 -13.93 -16.03
N THR A 3 20.10 -14.31 -14.84
CA THR A 3 18.70 -14.13 -14.42
C THR A 3 18.34 -12.68 -14.66
N SER A 4 17.41 -12.45 -15.57
CA SER A 4 16.92 -11.13 -16.00
C SER A 4 16.80 -10.18 -14.81
N ASP A 5 17.50 -9.04 -14.90
CA ASP A 5 17.59 -7.98 -13.90
C ASP A 5 16.29 -7.13 -13.82
N SER A 6 15.13 -7.80 -13.95
CA SER A 6 13.80 -7.22 -14.15
C SER A 6 12.90 -7.26 -12.91
N LEU A 7 13.45 -7.58 -11.73
CA LEU A 7 12.65 -7.73 -10.52
C LEU A 7 11.88 -6.43 -10.18
N ARG A 8 12.51 -5.28 -10.41
CA ARG A 8 11.94 -3.94 -10.21
C ARG A 8 10.75 -3.62 -11.14
N ASP A 9 10.68 -4.30 -12.29
CA ASP A 9 9.64 -4.12 -13.32
C ASP A 9 8.51 -5.15 -13.19
N THR A 10 8.54 -5.99 -12.15
CA THR A 10 7.53 -7.03 -11.92
C THR A 10 6.14 -6.41 -11.84
N ARG A 11 5.21 -6.99 -12.61
CA ARG A 11 3.78 -6.68 -12.55
C ARG A 11 3.02 -7.95 -12.19
N ILE A 12 2.20 -7.87 -11.16
CA ILE A 12 1.45 -9.02 -10.63
C ILE A 12 0.02 -8.95 -11.20
N PRO A 13 -0.43 -9.98 -11.93
CA PRO A 13 -1.79 -10.02 -12.46
C PRO A 13 -2.80 -10.25 -11.34
N THR A 14 -3.96 -9.62 -11.46
CA THR A 14 -5.14 -9.89 -10.64
C THR A 14 -6.14 -10.77 -11.40
N HIS A 15 -7.17 -11.24 -10.72
CA HIS A 15 -8.29 -11.96 -11.35
C HIS A 15 -9.07 -11.15 -12.40
N GLU A 16 -9.03 -9.81 -12.36
CA GLU A 16 -9.74 -8.90 -13.31
C GLU A 16 -8.86 -8.48 -14.50
N SER A 17 -7.78 -9.20 -14.81
CA SER A 17 -6.79 -8.83 -15.85
C SER A 17 -6.09 -7.46 -15.64
N VAL A 18 -6.28 -6.83 -14.47
CA VAL A 18 -5.48 -5.68 -14.03
C VAL A 18 -4.11 -6.19 -13.60
N THR A 19 -3.06 -5.42 -13.89
CA THR A 19 -1.70 -5.75 -13.42
C THR A 19 -1.19 -4.66 -12.48
N ILE A 20 -0.76 -5.05 -11.28
CA ILE A 20 -0.26 -4.13 -10.26
C ILE A 20 1.27 -4.15 -10.29
N PRO A 21 1.96 -3.01 -10.47
CA PRO A 21 3.42 -2.97 -10.32
C PRO A 21 3.82 -3.35 -8.89
N ALA A 22 4.72 -4.32 -8.75
CA ALA A 22 5.14 -4.84 -7.46
C ALA A 22 5.95 -3.82 -6.65
N VAL A 23 6.61 -2.87 -7.31
CA VAL A 23 7.42 -1.82 -6.68
C VAL A 23 6.62 -0.53 -6.60
N GLY A 24 6.10 -0.23 -5.41
CA GLY A 24 5.30 0.97 -5.13
C GLY A 24 5.99 1.99 -4.22
N PHE A 25 5.64 3.25 -4.45
CA PHE A 25 6.08 4.38 -3.63
C PHE A 25 4.92 4.89 -2.77
N GLY A 26 5.06 4.71 -1.45
CA GLY A 26 4.11 5.22 -0.46
C GLY A 26 4.29 6.72 -0.26
N THR A 27 3.20 7.47 -0.23
CA THR A 27 3.24 8.94 -0.22
C THR A 27 3.00 9.59 1.13
N LEU A 28 2.89 8.83 2.23
CA LEU A 28 2.71 9.37 3.58
C LEU A 28 3.88 10.28 4.00
N ILE A 29 3.80 11.56 3.65
CA ILE A 29 4.79 12.60 3.87
C ILE A 29 4.01 13.85 4.30
N PRO A 30 4.14 14.32 5.55
CA PRO A 30 3.30 15.40 6.06
C PRO A 30 3.49 16.75 5.35
N ASP A 31 4.72 17.07 4.96
CA ASP A 31 5.04 18.35 4.32
C ASP A 31 4.73 18.30 2.80
N PRO A 32 3.87 19.19 2.27
CA PRO A 32 3.51 19.19 0.85
C PRO A 32 4.67 19.47 -0.10
N LEU A 33 5.62 20.32 0.27
CA LEU A 33 6.78 20.64 -0.55
C LEU A 33 7.73 19.44 -0.64
N VAL A 34 8.01 18.81 0.50
CA VAL A 34 8.80 17.58 0.59
C VAL A 34 8.09 16.44 -0.15
N THR A 35 6.76 16.37 -0.08
CA THR A 35 5.96 15.42 -0.87
C THR A 35 6.26 15.60 -2.36
N ARG A 36 6.12 16.81 -2.91
CA ARG A 36 6.39 17.07 -4.34
C ARG A 36 7.81 16.66 -4.76
N GLN A 37 8.81 16.97 -3.92
CA GLN A 37 10.21 16.62 -4.19
C GLN A 37 10.43 15.10 -4.17
N ALA A 38 9.86 14.41 -3.19
CA ALA A 38 9.97 12.96 -3.06
C ALA A 38 9.28 12.23 -4.23
N ILE A 39 8.09 12.67 -4.64
CA ILE A 39 7.39 12.11 -5.81
C ILE A 39 8.21 12.31 -7.09
N ARG A 40 8.76 13.52 -7.31
CA ARG A 40 9.65 13.77 -8.45
C ARG A 40 10.84 12.80 -8.47
N ALA A 41 11.53 12.65 -7.34
CA ALA A 41 12.66 11.74 -7.22
C ALA A 41 12.25 10.26 -7.42
N ALA A 42 11.06 9.85 -6.96
CA ALA A 42 10.54 8.50 -7.16
C ALA A 42 10.24 8.23 -8.65
N LEU A 43 9.58 9.16 -9.34
CA LEU A 43 9.30 9.05 -10.77
C LEU A 43 10.60 9.00 -11.60
N GLU A 44 11.59 9.81 -11.25
CA GLU A 44 12.92 9.83 -11.87
C GLU A 44 13.72 8.55 -11.59
N ALA A 45 13.57 7.93 -10.42
CA ALA A 45 14.18 6.65 -10.09
C ALA A 45 13.58 5.48 -10.88
N GLY A 46 12.31 5.58 -11.28
CA GLY A 46 11.63 4.57 -12.09
C GLY A 46 10.32 4.05 -11.49
N PHE A 47 9.90 4.52 -10.31
CA PHE A 47 8.62 4.11 -9.72
C PHE A 47 7.46 4.45 -10.65
N ARG A 48 6.55 3.48 -10.83
CA ARG A 48 5.33 3.63 -11.62
C ARG A 48 4.06 3.27 -10.85
N HIS A 49 4.18 2.97 -9.56
CA HIS A 49 3.07 2.77 -8.65
C HIS A 49 3.17 3.80 -7.52
N LEU A 50 2.17 4.68 -7.42
CA LEU A 50 2.04 5.67 -6.35
C LEU A 50 0.88 5.29 -5.42
N ASP A 51 1.16 5.18 -4.13
CA ASP A 51 0.16 4.87 -3.10
C ASP A 51 -0.16 6.10 -2.25
N CYS A 52 -1.38 6.60 -2.42
CA CYS A 52 -1.94 7.79 -1.80
C CYS A 52 -3.02 7.40 -0.78
N ALA A 53 -3.52 8.37 -0.02
CA ALA A 53 -4.75 8.23 0.74
C ALA A 53 -5.34 9.60 1.09
N GLU A 54 -6.67 9.67 1.20
CA GLU A 54 -7.37 10.85 1.73
C GLU A 54 -6.80 11.29 3.10
N ARG A 55 -6.50 10.31 3.96
CA ARG A 55 -6.03 10.53 5.33
C ARG A 55 -4.66 11.20 5.40
N TYR A 56 -3.84 11.10 4.36
CA TYR A 56 -2.49 11.66 4.34
C TYR A 56 -2.49 13.17 4.14
N ARG A 57 -3.63 13.74 3.70
CA ARG A 57 -3.83 15.19 3.49
C ARG A 57 -2.82 15.83 2.53
N ASN A 58 -2.23 15.04 1.63
CA ASN A 58 -1.22 15.50 0.69
C ASN A 58 -1.50 15.11 -0.78
N GLU A 59 -2.67 14.54 -1.09
CA GLU A 59 -3.05 14.13 -2.45
C GLU A 59 -2.92 15.27 -3.47
N ALA A 60 -3.18 16.53 -3.07
CA ALA A 60 -3.00 17.69 -3.94
C ALA A 60 -1.53 17.89 -4.37
N ALA A 61 -0.59 17.69 -3.43
CA ALA A 61 0.84 17.77 -3.71
C ALA A 61 1.32 16.62 -4.61
N VAL A 62 0.76 15.41 -4.42
CA VAL A 62 1.03 14.28 -5.32
C VAL A 62 0.49 14.55 -6.72
N GLY A 63 -0.75 15.07 -6.82
CA GLY A 63 -1.38 15.49 -8.06
C GLY A 63 -0.53 16.49 -8.82
N ASP A 64 -0.09 17.57 -8.15
CA ASP A 64 0.78 18.57 -8.76
C ASP A 64 2.09 17.99 -9.30
N ALA A 65 2.73 17.08 -8.55
CA ALA A 65 3.98 16.44 -8.98
C ALA A 65 3.79 15.54 -10.21
N MET A 66 2.66 14.82 -10.29
CA MET A 66 2.31 14.06 -11.50
C MET A 66 2.06 14.98 -12.69
N GLN A 67 1.30 16.07 -12.49
CA GLN A 67 1.00 17.05 -13.53
C GLN A 67 2.27 17.75 -14.05
N ASP A 68 3.23 18.06 -13.18
CA ASP A 68 4.55 18.57 -13.59
C ASP A 68 5.26 17.57 -14.53
N ALA A 69 5.24 16.27 -14.21
CA ALA A 69 5.87 15.23 -15.03
C ALA A 69 5.16 15.05 -16.39
N PHE A 70 3.83 15.10 -16.41
CA PHE A 70 3.03 15.02 -17.63
C PHE A 70 3.28 16.23 -18.55
N LYS A 71 3.23 17.45 -18.02
CA LYS A 71 3.48 18.69 -18.76
C LYS A 71 4.90 18.76 -19.32
N ALA A 72 5.88 18.20 -18.60
CA ALA A 72 7.25 18.10 -19.06
C ALA A 72 7.48 17.00 -20.12
N GLY A 73 6.46 16.21 -20.47
CA GLY A 73 6.57 15.10 -21.41
C GLY A 73 7.44 13.94 -20.90
N LYS A 74 7.72 13.89 -19.59
CA LYS A 74 8.55 12.84 -18.97
C LYS A 74 7.78 11.55 -18.73
N LEU A 75 6.45 11.61 -18.70
CA LEU A 75 5.59 10.49 -18.35
C LEU A 75 4.19 10.68 -18.94
N ARG A 76 3.52 9.60 -19.30
CA ARG A 76 2.10 9.59 -19.67
C ARG A 76 1.25 8.98 -18.54
N ARG A 77 -0.05 9.32 -18.48
CA ARG A 77 -0.95 8.87 -17.39
C ARG A 77 -1.02 7.35 -17.32
N GLU A 78 -1.08 6.67 -18.47
CA GLU A 78 -1.18 5.22 -18.58
C GLU A 78 0.08 4.47 -18.13
N GLU A 79 1.20 5.17 -17.95
CA GLU A 79 2.42 4.59 -17.39
C GLU A 79 2.37 4.49 -15.86
N LEU A 80 1.42 5.18 -15.21
CA LEU A 80 1.24 5.16 -13.76
C LEU A 80 0.11 4.25 -13.33
N PHE A 81 0.34 3.60 -12.19
CA PHE A 81 -0.67 2.96 -11.35
C PHE A 81 -0.84 3.81 -10.09
N VAL A 82 -2.00 4.42 -9.91
CA VAL A 82 -2.30 5.29 -8.77
C VAL A 82 -3.36 4.64 -7.89
N THR A 83 -2.98 4.39 -6.64
CA THR A 83 -3.87 3.92 -5.57
C THR A 83 -4.24 5.08 -4.65
N THR A 84 -5.51 5.22 -4.28
CA THR A 84 -5.91 6.03 -3.12
C THR A 84 -6.96 5.32 -2.28
N LYS A 85 -7.29 5.85 -1.10
CA LYS A 85 -8.02 5.12 -0.05
C LYS A 85 -9.19 5.90 0.50
N LEU A 86 -10.32 5.20 0.68
CA LEU A 86 -11.50 5.66 1.42
C LEU A 86 -11.19 5.66 2.92
N TRP A 87 -11.26 6.83 3.56
CA TRP A 87 -11.03 6.93 5.00
C TRP A 87 -12.22 6.46 5.84
N ASN A 88 -11.94 6.10 7.10
CA ASN A 88 -12.86 5.46 8.04
C ASN A 88 -14.17 6.24 8.29
N THR A 89 -14.17 7.57 8.13
CA THR A 89 -15.38 8.42 8.29
C THR A 89 -16.27 8.47 7.05
N ASN A 90 -15.91 7.73 5.99
CA ASN A 90 -16.61 7.72 4.71
C ASN A 90 -17.16 6.32 4.35
N HIS A 91 -17.26 5.40 5.31
CA HIS A 91 -17.76 4.03 5.09
C HIS A 91 -19.24 3.94 4.69
N ARG A 92 -20.06 4.93 5.07
CA ARG A 92 -21.47 4.94 4.68
C ARG A 92 -21.61 5.02 3.16
N PRO A 93 -22.45 4.18 2.52
CA PRO A 93 -22.56 4.11 1.07
C PRO A 93 -22.74 5.47 0.36
N GLU A 94 -23.52 6.37 0.97
CA GLU A 94 -23.77 7.72 0.45
C GLU A 94 -22.54 8.65 0.51
N ARG A 95 -21.51 8.32 1.30
CA ARG A 95 -20.26 9.09 1.43
C ARG A 95 -19.14 8.58 0.53
N VAL A 96 -19.21 7.33 0.06
CA VAL A 96 -18.15 6.69 -0.73
C VAL A 96 -17.84 7.46 -2.01
N LYS A 97 -18.85 7.73 -2.85
CA LYS A 97 -18.64 8.44 -4.11
C LYS A 97 -18.17 9.90 -3.90
N PRO A 98 -18.77 10.70 -2.99
CA PRO A 98 -18.24 12.03 -2.67
C PRO A 98 -16.78 12.03 -2.21
N ALA A 99 -16.37 11.07 -1.38
CA ALA A 99 -14.99 10.94 -0.91
C ALA A 99 -14.04 10.57 -2.06
N PHE A 100 -14.44 9.62 -2.91
CA PHE A 100 -13.73 9.25 -4.13
C PHE A 100 -13.52 10.47 -5.05
N ASP A 101 -14.59 11.20 -5.37
CA ASP A 101 -14.55 12.37 -6.25
C ASP A 101 -13.64 13.47 -5.67
N ALA A 102 -13.62 13.63 -4.33
CA ALA A 102 -12.74 14.58 -3.66
C ALA A 102 -11.25 14.19 -3.80
N SER A 103 -10.91 12.92 -3.60
CA SER A 103 -9.56 12.39 -3.83
C SER A 103 -9.15 12.54 -5.28
N ARG A 104 -10.02 12.16 -6.22
CA ARG A 104 -9.81 12.31 -7.66
C ARG A 104 -9.49 13.77 -8.04
N ARG A 105 -10.26 14.74 -7.53
CA ARG A 105 -10.01 16.18 -7.76
C ARG A 105 -8.66 16.63 -7.22
N ARG A 106 -8.29 16.24 -6.00
CA ARG A 106 -6.99 16.58 -5.41
C ARG A 106 -5.84 15.99 -6.23
N LEU A 107 -5.95 14.74 -6.65
CA LEU A 107 -4.96 14.07 -7.48
C LEU A 107 -4.92 14.59 -8.93
N GLN A 108 -5.94 15.35 -9.36
CA GLN A 108 -6.07 15.88 -10.72
C GLN A 108 -6.06 14.75 -11.76
N LEU A 109 -6.80 13.67 -11.50
CA LEU A 109 -6.91 12.51 -12.38
C LEU A 109 -8.35 12.32 -12.85
N ASP A 110 -8.54 11.78 -14.05
CA ASP A 110 -9.88 11.39 -14.51
C ASP A 110 -10.29 10.00 -14.03
N GLU A 111 -9.30 9.13 -13.87
CA GLU A 111 -9.48 7.73 -13.51
C GLU A 111 -8.44 7.37 -12.45
N ILE A 112 -8.85 6.59 -11.45
CA ILE A 112 -7.98 6.01 -10.41
C ILE A 112 -7.77 4.52 -10.74
N ASP A 113 -6.53 4.02 -10.68
CA ASP A 113 -6.26 2.62 -11.05
C ASP A 113 -6.78 1.65 -9.97
N CYS A 114 -6.63 2.00 -8.69
CA CYS A 114 -7.16 1.23 -7.58
C CYS A 114 -7.71 2.12 -6.46
N TYR A 115 -8.94 1.87 -6.02
CA TYR A 115 -9.51 2.54 -4.85
C TYR A 115 -9.80 1.53 -3.75
N ILE A 116 -9.17 1.72 -2.59
CA ILE A 116 -9.24 0.74 -1.50
C ILE A 116 -9.89 1.30 -0.24
N ILE A 117 -10.57 0.44 0.52
CA ILE A 117 -11.01 0.79 1.88
C ILE A 117 -9.78 0.82 2.79
N HIS A 118 -9.52 1.94 3.48
CA HIS A 118 -8.27 2.13 4.21
C HIS A 118 -8.16 1.20 5.43
N THR A 119 -9.24 0.99 6.17
CA THR A 119 -9.31 0.01 7.26
C THR A 119 -10.73 -0.58 7.33
N PRO A 120 -10.96 -1.77 7.90
CA PRO A 120 -12.30 -2.35 7.99
C PRO A 120 -13.21 -1.69 9.03
N PHE A 121 -12.77 -0.61 9.68
CA PHE A 121 -13.46 0.03 10.80
C PHE A 121 -14.11 1.35 10.38
N ALA A 122 -15.43 1.42 10.49
CA ALA A 122 -16.18 2.65 10.27
C ALA A 122 -16.07 3.56 11.51
N PHE A 123 -15.67 4.81 11.30
CA PHE A 123 -15.67 5.86 12.31
C PHE A 123 -16.90 6.74 12.10
N GLN A 124 -17.26 7.54 13.12
CA GLN A 124 -18.37 8.48 13.06
C GLN A 124 -18.30 9.29 11.75
N PRO A 125 -19.37 9.30 10.93
CA PRO A 125 -19.36 9.97 9.65
C PRO A 125 -19.25 11.49 9.84
N GLY A 126 -18.40 12.13 9.04
CA GLY A 126 -18.18 13.56 9.12
C GLY A 126 -16.85 13.99 8.49
N ASP A 127 -16.59 15.29 8.56
CA ASP A 127 -15.39 15.89 7.97
C ASP A 127 -14.19 15.88 8.93
N GLU A 128 -14.42 15.65 10.23
CA GLU A 128 -13.36 15.33 11.18
C GLU A 128 -12.86 13.91 10.88
N GLN A 129 -11.57 13.75 10.57
CA GLN A 129 -10.98 12.47 10.21
C GLN A 129 -10.60 11.61 11.43
N ASP A 130 -10.51 12.19 12.63
CA ASP A 130 -10.27 11.44 13.87
C ASP A 130 -11.33 11.79 14.93
N PRO A 131 -12.60 11.38 14.74
CA PRO A 131 -13.68 11.71 15.67
C PRO A 131 -13.47 11.00 17.00
N ARG A 132 -13.43 11.79 18.09
CA ARG A 132 -13.08 11.31 19.43
C ARG A 132 -14.11 11.76 20.45
N ASP A 133 -14.41 10.89 21.42
CA ASP A 133 -15.26 11.25 22.56
C ASP A 133 -14.48 12.10 23.59
N ALA A 134 -15.17 12.52 24.66
CA ALA A 134 -14.58 13.32 25.74
C ALA A 134 -13.43 12.61 26.49
N SER A 135 -13.28 11.28 26.32
CA SER A 135 -12.21 10.48 26.90
C SER A 135 -11.05 10.21 25.91
N GLY A 136 -11.11 10.76 24.70
CA GLY A 136 -10.10 10.58 23.65
C GLY A 136 -10.19 9.23 22.92
N ARG A 137 -11.29 8.50 23.06
CA ARG A 137 -11.53 7.25 22.33
C ARG A 137 -12.16 7.53 20.98
N VAL A 138 -11.82 6.72 19.96
CA VAL A 138 -12.49 6.81 18.65
C VAL A 138 -13.99 6.60 18.82
N ILE A 139 -14.78 7.40 18.13
CA ILE A 139 -16.22 7.17 18.00
C ILE A 139 -16.42 6.30 16.74
N TYR A 140 -16.76 5.03 16.94
CA TYR A 140 -17.05 4.09 15.85
C TYR A 140 -18.50 4.25 15.36
N ASP A 141 -18.72 3.99 14.07
CA ASP A 141 -20.05 3.95 13.46
C ASP A 141 -20.52 2.50 13.35
N SER A 142 -21.44 2.10 14.23
CA SER A 142 -22.08 0.77 14.20
C SER A 142 -23.26 0.69 13.21
N GLY A 143 -23.60 1.79 12.54
CA GLY A 143 -24.72 1.88 11.61
C GLY A 143 -24.41 1.41 10.19
N VAL A 144 -23.19 0.94 9.91
CA VAL A 144 -22.75 0.48 8.60
C VAL A 144 -21.84 -0.74 8.73
N THR A 145 -21.98 -1.71 7.83
CA THR A 145 -21.07 -2.85 7.74
C THR A 145 -20.02 -2.65 6.66
N LEU A 146 -18.91 -3.39 6.76
CA LEU A 146 -17.89 -3.41 5.70
C LEU A 146 -18.48 -3.90 4.35
N VAL A 147 -19.47 -4.79 4.38
CA VAL A 147 -20.16 -5.29 3.18
C VAL A 147 -20.95 -4.17 2.49
N ASP A 148 -21.64 -3.33 3.26
CA ASP A 148 -22.36 -2.17 2.71
C ASP A 148 -21.39 -1.20 2.00
N THR A 149 -20.24 -0.93 2.64
CA THR A 149 -19.18 -0.12 2.04
C THR A 149 -18.61 -0.80 0.79
N TRP A 150 -18.38 -2.12 0.82
CA TRP A 150 -17.86 -2.87 -0.32
C TRP A 150 -18.77 -2.75 -1.54
N HIS A 151 -20.08 -2.97 -1.38
CA HIS A 151 -21.04 -2.81 -2.46
C HIS A 151 -21.08 -1.38 -3.03
N ALA A 152 -20.75 -0.37 -2.23
CA ALA A 152 -20.60 0.99 -2.73
C ALA A 152 -19.32 1.18 -3.56
N LEU A 153 -18.22 0.51 -3.23
CA LEU A 153 -17.02 0.47 -4.06
C LEU A 153 -17.26 -0.28 -5.37
N GLU A 154 -18.00 -1.39 -5.36
CA GLU A 154 -18.35 -2.13 -6.59
C GLU A 154 -19.08 -1.25 -7.61
N ARG A 155 -19.99 -0.37 -7.14
CA ARG A 155 -20.68 0.60 -8.00
C ARG A 155 -19.72 1.60 -8.65
N LEU A 156 -18.64 2.00 -7.98
CA LEU A 156 -17.63 2.89 -8.60
C LEU A 156 -16.95 2.21 -9.80
N VAL A 157 -16.73 0.90 -9.75
CA VAL A 157 -16.17 0.15 -10.88
C VAL A 157 -17.19 0.04 -12.01
N ASP A 158 -18.44 -0.31 -11.69
CA ASP A 158 -19.51 -0.40 -12.71
C ASP A 158 -19.73 0.94 -13.44
N GLU A 159 -19.59 2.06 -12.72
CA GLU A 159 -19.69 3.42 -13.25
C GLU A 159 -18.41 3.90 -13.98
N GLY A 160 -17.35 3.08 -14.04
CA GLY A 160 -16.10 3.39 -14.72
C GLY A 160 -15.25 4.46 -14.02
N HIS A 161 -15.43 4.66 -12.71
CA HIS A 161 -14.67 5.64 -11.94
C HIS A 161 -13.27 5.14 -11.55
N CYS A 162 -13.12 3.86 -11.29
CA CYS A 162 -11.84 3.22 -11.06
C CYS A 162 -11.75 1.85 -11.74
N LYS A 163 -10.54 1.41 -12.07
CA LYS A 163 -10.31 0.11 -12.74
C LYS A 163 -10.46 -1.07 -11.80
N SER A 164 -10.16 -0.84 -10.52
CA SER A 164 -10.15 -1.90 -9.51
C SER A 164 -10.41 -1.35 -8.11
N ILE A 165 -10.80 -2.24 -7.21
CA ILE A 165 -11.07 -1.96 -5.81
C ILE A 165 -10.37 -2.96 -4.90
N GLY A 166 -10.15 -2.58 -3.64
CA GLY A 166 -9.40 -3.39 -2.70
C GLY A 166 -9.61 -3.02 -1.24
N LEU A 167 -8.85 -3.68 -0.38
CA LEU A 167 -8.95 -3.53 1.08
C LEU A 167 -7.56 -3.24 1.66
N SER A 168 -7.53 -2.61 2.82
CA SER A 168 -6.31 -2.40 3.61
C SER A 168 -6.57 -2.71 5.07
N ASP A 169 -5.51 -3.10 5.78
CA ASP A 169 -5.52 -3.35 7.23
C ASP A 169 -6.62 -4.34 7.67
N ILE A 170 -6.80 -5.41 6.90
CA ILE A 170 -7.84 -6.41 7.10
C ILE A 170 -7.24 -7.74 7.56
N THR A 171 -7.92 -8.43 8.49
CA THR A 171 -7.57 -9.80 8.88
C THR A 171 -7.98 -10.80 7.81
N LEU A 172 -7.35 -11.99 7.82
CA LEU A 172 -7.74 -13.08 6.92
C LEU A 172 -9.20 -13.51 7.10
N GLU A 173 -9.69 -13.58 8.34
CA GLU A 173 -11.09 -13.89 8.63
C GLU A 173 -12.04 -12.88 7.95
N LYS A 174 -11.78 -11.58 8.13
CA LYS A 174 -12.63 -10.54 7.57
C LYS A 174 -12.50 -10.46 6.04
N LEU A 175 -11.34 -10.75 5.49
CA LEU A 175 -11.15 -10.87 4.05
C LEU A 175 -11.97 -12.02 3.46
N ARG A 176 -12.02 -13.19 4.13
CA ARG A 176 -12.84 -14.34 3.70
C ARG A 176 -14.32 -13.97 3.63
N GLU A 177 -14.82 -13.20 4.61
CA GLU A 177 -16.21 -12.71 4.59
C GLU A 177 -16.49 -11.85 3.35
N ILE A 178 -15.61 -10.89 3.03
CA ILE A 178 -15.80 -10.03 1.84
C ILE A 178 -15.69 -10.84 0.55
N VAL A 179 -14.68 -11.69 0.42
CA VAL A 179 -14.51 -12.52 -0.79
C VAL A 179 -15.71 -13.44 -1.03
N ALA A 180 -16.39 -13.90 0.03
CA ALA A 180 -17.58 -14.75 -0.08
C ALA A 180 -18.82 -14.02 -0.63
N VAL A 181 -18.93 -12.70 -0.46
CA VAL A 181 -20.10 -11.91 -0.86
C VAL A 181 -19.84 -10.95 -2.02
N ALA A 182 -18.57 -10.69 -2.33
CA ALA A 182 -18.16 -9.78 -3.38
C ALA A 182 -18.55 -10.28 -4.77
N ARG A 183 -19.24 -9.44 -5.55
CA ARG A 183 -19.42 -9.63 -6.98
C ARG A 183 -18.15 -9.26 -7.73
N ILE A 184 -17.54 -8.14 -7.36
CA ILE A 184 -16.20 -7.75 -7.83
C ILE A 184 -15.26 -8.04 -6.67
N ARG A 185 -14.42 -9.06 -6.82
CA ARG A 185 -13.51 -9.48 -5.75
C ARG A 185 -12.39 -8.44 -5.56
N PRO A 186 -11.83 -8.28 -4.34
CA PRO A 186 -10.72 -7.35 -4.12
C PRO A 186 -9.53 -7.66 -5.03
N ALA A 187 -9.09 -6.69 -5.82
CA ALA A 187 -7.91 -6.82 -6.67
C ALA A 187 -6.61 -6.82 -5.85
N MET A 188 -6.63 -6.14 -4.70
CA MET A 188 -5.49 -5.98 -3.81
C MET A 188 -5.93 -5.96 -2.35
N VAL A 189 -5.08 -6.50 -1.49
CA VAL A 189 -5.13 -6.35 -0.03
C VAL A 189 -3.81 -5.76 0.44
N GLN A 190 -3.86 -4.57 1.04
CA GLN A 190 -2.70 -3.85 1.56
C GLN A 190 -2.57 -4.08 3.08
N VAL A 191 -1.47 -4.65 3.54
CA VAL A 191 -1.25 -4.94 4.98
C VAL A 191 0.20 -4.68 5.38
N GLU A 192 0.44 -4.53 6.68
CA GLU A 192 1.79 -4.57 7.21
C GLU A 192 2.39 -5.94 6.90
N SER A 193 3.52 -5.96 6.19
CA SER A 193 4.21 -7.21 5.90
C SER A 193 5.70 -6.97 5.67
N HIS A 194 6.53 -7.78 6.31
CA HIS A 194 7.99 -7.74 6.27
C HIS A 194 8.55 -9.06 6.82
N PRO A 195 9.87 -9.30 6.84
CA PRO A 195 10.40 -10.57 7.34
C PRO A 195 9.94 -10.97 8.75
N TYR A 196 9.73 -10.00 9.67
CA TYR A 196 9.16 -10.28 11.01
C TYR A 196 7.64 -10.44 11.06
N LEU A 197 6.93 -10.18 9.97
CA LEU A 197 5.49 -10.35 9.88
C LEU A 197 5.17 -10.78 8.46
N PRO A 198 5.46 -12.04 8.11
CA PRO A 198 5.40 -12.45 6.73
C PRO A 198 3.97 -12.61 6.24
N GLU A 199 2.93 -12.77 7.07
CA GLU A 199 1.55 -12.95 6.59
C GLU A 199 1.40 -14.15 5.63
N TRP A 200 1.96 -15.31 5.97
CA TRP A 200 1.96 -16.49 5.08
C TRP A 200 0.55 -16.96 4.71
N ASP A 201 -0.32 -17.17 5.71
CA ASP A 201 -1.69 -17.66 5.47
C ASP A 201 -2.53 -16.66 4.66
N LEU A 202 -2.36 -15.37 4.93
CA LEU A 202 -3.03 -14.32 4.17
C LEU A 202 -2.50 -14.25 2.74
N LEU A 203 -1.19 -14.40 2.53
CA LEU A 203 -0.61 -14.44 1.19
C LEU A 203 -1.13 -15.64 0.40
N ASP A 204 -1.15 -16.82 1.00
CA ASP A 204 -1.60 -18.04 0.32
C ASP A 204 -3.07 -17.92 -0.08
N PHE A 205 -3.93 -17.40 0.80
CA PHE A 205 -5.32 -17.08 0.47
C PHE A 205 -5.43 -16.05 -0.67
N CYS A 206 -4.67 -14.96 -0.61
CA CYS A 206 -4.65 -13.95 -1.66
C CYS A 206 -4.26 -14.57 -3.02
N ARG A 207 -3.23 -15.42 -3.06
CA ARG A 207 -2.81 -16.12 -4.30
C ARG A 207 -3.90 -17.03 -4.84
N GLU A 208 -4.53 -17.86 -4.00
CA GLU A 208 -5.61 -18.77 -4.39
C GLU A 208 -6.78 -18.01 -5.05
N HIS A 209 -7.04 -16.79 -4.58
CA HIS A 209 -8.14 -15.96 -5.06
C HIS A 209 -7.74 -14.91 -6.11
N GLY A 210 -6.49 -14.89 -6.60
CA GLY A 210 -6.03 -13.91 -7.58
C GLY A 210 -6.06 -12.46 -7.06
N ILE A 211 -5.76 -12.28 -5.78
CA ILE A 211 -5.66 -11.02 -5.05
C ILE A 211 -4.18 -10.71 -4.83
N VAL A 212 -3.76 -9.49 -5.11
CA VAL A 212 -2.37 -9.07 -4.83
C VAL A 212 -2.25 -8.66 -3.36
N LEU A 213 -1.34 -9.29 -2.62
CA LEU A 213 -0.94 -8.78 -1.31
C LEU A 213 0.10 -7.68 -1.51
N GLN A 214 -0.18 -6.48 -0.99
CA GLN A 214 0.73 -5.35 -0.99
C GLN A 214 1.23 -5.05 0.42
N ALA A 215 2.53 -5.22 0.64
CA ALA A 215 3.19 -4.92 1.90
C ALA A 215 3.41 -3.41 2.07
N PHE A 216 2.70 -2.76 2.99
CA PHE A 216 3.22 -1.52 3.57
C PHE A 216 4.19 -1.85 4.71
N ALA A 217 4.98 -0.86 5.12
CA ALA A 217 6.03 -1.05 6.13
C ALA A 217 7.04 -2.16 5.77
N ALA A 218 7.32 -2.42 4.49
CA ALA A 218 8.18 -3.54 4.08
C ALA A 218 9.60 -3.55 4.69
N LEU A 219 10.03 -2.41 5.26
CA LEU A 219 11.31 -2.22 5.96
C LEU A 219 11.14 -2.05 7.49
N GLY A 220 9.96 -2.33 8.04
CA GLY A 220 9.63 -2.23 9.47
C GLY A 220 9.50 -0.81 10.03
N HIS A 221 9.37 0.22 9.18
CA HIS A 221 9.27 1.64 9.59
C HIS A 221 10.35 2.13 10.58
N ALA A 222 11.52 1.48 10.60
CA ALA A 222 12.56 1.79 11.57
C ALA A 222 12.06 1.62 13.04
N MET A 223 11.19 0.64 13.28
CA MET A 223 10.73 0.23 14.61
C MET A 223 11.68 -0.80 15.23
N GLU A 224 11.55 -0.99 16.55
CA GLU A 224 12.27 -2.02 17.30
C GLU A 224 11.39 -3.25 17.52
N PRO A 225 11.92 -4.48 17.34
CA PRO A 225 13.27 -4.80 16.86
C PRO A 225 13.51 -4.42 15.38
N ARG A 226 14.72 -3.96 15.05
CA ARG A 226 15.09 -3.53 13.69
C ARG A 226 15.11 -4.70 12.69
N VAL A 227 14.17 -4.70 11.74
CA VAL A 227 14.15 -5.67 10.62
C VAL A 227 15.44 -5.62 9.79
N LEU A 228 15.98 -4.42 9.55
CA LEU A 228 17.16 -4.23 8.70
C LEU A 228 18.49 -4.61 9.39
N GLU A 229 18.45 -4.89 10.69
CA GLU A 229 19.62 -5.32 11.47
C GLU A 229 19.55 -6.80 11.84
N ASP A 230 18.53 -7.52 11.36
CA ASP A 230 18.41 -8.97 11.57
C ASP A 230 19.69 -9.68 11.07
N PRO A 231 20.28 -10.60 11.85
CA PRO A 231 21.50 -11.31 11.46
C PRO A 231 21.39 -12.07 10.13
N VAL A 232 20.23 -12.66 9.83
CA VAL A 232 19.98 -13.36 8.56
C VAL A 232 19.97 -12.37 7.40
N ILE A 233 19.22 -11.27 7.54
CA ILE A 233 19.11 -10.24 6.49
C ILE A 233 20.47 -9.61 6.21
N THR A 234 21.21 -9.23 7.26
CA THR A 234 22.52 -8.59 7.11
C THR A 234 23.59 -9.54 6.55
N ALA A 235 23.55 -10.83 6.91
CA ALA A 235 24.43 -11.84 6.33
C ALA A 235 24.16 -12.05 4.82
N ILE A 236 22.88 -12.15 4.43
CA ILE A 236 22.48 -12.24 3.02
C ILE A 236 22.93 -11.00 2.27
N ALA A 237 22.66 -9.81 2.80
CA ALA A 237 23.02 -8.53 2.17
C ALA A 237 24.51 -8.44 1.83
N ARG A 238 25.39 -8.82 2.77
CA ARG A 238 26.84 -8.89 2.54
C ARG A 238 27.20 -9.89 1.43
N ARG A 239 26.58 -11.08 1.46
CA ARG A 239 26.84 -12.16 0.49
C ARG A 239 26.42 -11.80 -0.93
N VAL A 240 25.29 -11.10 -1.09
CA VAL A 240 24.76 -10.69 -2.41
C VAL A 240 25.18 -9.28 -2.82
N GLN A 241 26.03 -8.61 -2.03
CA GLN A 241 26.52 -7.24 -2.28
C GLN A 241 25.40 -6.21 -2.47
N LYS A 242 24.36 -6.29 -1.63
CA LYS A 242 23.22 -5.37 -1.59
C LYS A 242 23.02 -4.81 -0.18
N THR A 243 22.14 -3.83 -0.02
CA THR A 243 21.76 -3.34 1.31
C THR A 243 20.72 -4.25 1.96
N PRO A 244 20.61 -4.27 3.30
CA PRO A 244 19.52 -4.95 3.99
C PRO A 244 18.13 -4.55 3.48
N ALA A 245 17.94 -3.27 3.12
CA ALA A 245 16.69 -2.79 2.53
C ALA A 245 16.41 -3.47 1.18
N GLN A 246 17.39 -3.48 0.27
CA GLN A 246 17.26 -4.17 -1.01
C GLN A 246 16.95 -5.67 -0.85
N VAL A 247 17.53 -6.34 0.16
CA VAL A 247 17.22 -7.75 0.47
C VAL A 247 15.75 -7.91 0.89
N CYS A 248 15.25 -7.11 1.84
CA CYS A 248 13.85 -7.19 2.28
C CYS A 248 12.85 -6.92 1.14
N LEU A 249 13.16 -5.94 0.28
CA LEU A 249 12.30 -5.58 -0.85
C LEU A 249 12.33 -6.62 -1.97
N ALA A 250 13.51 -7.15 -2.29
CA ALA A 250 13.64 -8.24 -3.25
C ALA A 250 12.92 -9.50 -2.74
N TRP A 251 13.05 -9.82 -1.44
CA TRP A 251 12.29 -10.90 -0.82
C TRP A 251 10.80 -10.71 -1.00
N ALA A 252 10.26 -9.51 -0.73
CA ALA A 252 8.84 -9.21 -0.89
C ALA A 252 8.35 -9.48 -2.33
N VAL A 253 9.08 -9.01 -3.36
CA VAL A 253 8.68 -9.25 -4.75
C VAL A 253 8.80 -10.72 -5.13
N GLN A 254 9.89 -11.41 -4.75
CA GLN A 254 10.11 -12.81 -5.13
C GLN A 254 9.13 -13.80 -4.49
N ARG A 255 8.57 -13.47 -3.31
CA ARG A 255 7.46 -14.23 -2.75
C ARG A 255 6.11 -13.87 -3.37
N GLY A 256 6.06 -13.05 -4.42
CA GLY A 256 4.82 -12.70 -5.13
C GLY A 256 3.97 -11.64 -4.41
N THR A 257 4.58 -10.77 -3.60
CA THR A 257 3.89 -9.60 -3.02
C THR A 257 4.32 -8.33 -3.74
N ALA A 258 3.44 -7.34 -3.79
CA ALA A 258 3.86 -5.97 -4.04
C ALA A 258 4.35 -5.34 -2.73
N PHE A 259 5.11 -4.26 -2.78
CA PHE A 259 5.50 -3.49 -1.61
C PHE A 259 5.33 -1.99 -1.80
N LEU A 260 5.27 -1.28 -0.69
CA LEU A 260 5.42 0.16 -0.60
C LEU A 260 6.69 0.53 0.16
N THR A 261 7.44 1.48 -0.39
CA THR A 261 8.46 2.20 0.36
C THR A 261 8.21 3.70 0.30
N THR A 262 8.55 4.39 1.39
CA THR A 262 8.48 5.85 1.47
C THR A 262 9.85 6.38 1.87
N SER A 263 10.35 7.38 1.17
CA SER A 263 11.52 8.14 1.61
C SER A 263 11.50 9.54 1.06
N THR A 264 12.09 10.48 1.79
CA THR A 264 12.34 11.86 1.34
C THR A 264 13.78 12.06 0.88
N ASN A 265 14.64 11.02 1.00
CA ASN A 265 16.04 11.07 0.59
C ASN A 265 16.20 10.45 -0.80
N PRO A 266 16.59 11.22 -1.84
CA PRO A 266 16.73 10.73 -3.21
C PRO A 266 17.69 9.53 -3.38
N ALA A 267 18.72 9.41 -2.54
CA ALA A 267 19.62 8.25 -2.59
C ALA A 267 18.91 6.97 -2.13
N ARG A 268 18.14 7.04 -1.03
CA ARG A 268 17.35 5.90 -0.55
C ARG A 268 16.21 5.54 -1.49
N ILE A 269 15.59 6.53 -2.14
CA ILE A 269 14.56 6.27 -3.17
C ILE A 269 15.15 5.44 -4.31
N ARG A 270 16.32 5.83 -4.84
CA ARG A 270 17.01 5.07 -5.88
C ARG A 270 17.46 3.69 -5.40
N GLU A 271 17.99 3.59 -4.19
CA GLU A 271 18.38 2.30 -3.58
C GLU A 271 17.19 1.34 -3.47
N ASN A 272 16.04 1.82 -2.96
CA ASN A 272 14.83 1.01 -2.80
C ASN A 272 14.22 0.56 -4.14
N PHE A 273 14.48 1.28 -5.22
CA PHE A 273 14.09 0.88 -6.57
C PHE A 273 15.07 -0.13 -7.20
N ASP A 274 16.35 -0.04 -6.83
CA ASP A 274 17.43 -0.89 -7.36
C ASP A 274 17.49 -2.27 -6.70
N ILE A 275 16.41 -3.03 -6.80
CA ILE A 275 16.35 -4.42 -6.31
C ILE A 275 16.74 -5.41 -7.41
N SER A 276 17.33 -6.53 -6.99
CA SER A 276 17.71 -7.63 -7.87
C SER A 276 17.30 -8.96 -7.25
N ALA A 277 17.22 -10.00 -8.07
CA ALA A 277 16.84 -11.32 -7.59
C ALA A 277 17.76 -11.84 -6.47
N LEU A 278 17.18 -12.45 -5.44
CA LEU A 278 17.90 -13.17 -4.40
C LEU A 278 18.02 -14.65 -4.77
N PRO A 279 19.18 -15.28 -4.49
CA PRO A 279 19.34 -16.73 -4.55
C PRO A 279 18.25 -17.50 -3.78
N GLU A 280 17.90 -18.71 -4.23
CA GLU A 280 16.85 -19.50 -3.59
C GLU A 280 17.16 -19.87 -2.12
N ASP A 281 18.44 -20.11 -1.80
CA ASP A 281 18.89 -20.37 -0.44
C ASP A 281 18.70 -19.13 0.45
N ALA A 282 18.97 -17.93 -0.05
CA ALA A 282 18.66 -16.69 0.67
C ALA A 282 17.15 -16.55 0.96
N MET A 283 16.28 -16.91 0.01
CA MET A 283 14.83 -16.91 0.25
C MET A 283 14.42 -17.92 1.33
N ARG A 284 15.03 -19.12 1.36
CA ARG A 284 14.82 -20.12 2.41
C ARG A 284 15.36 -19.67 3.76
N GLU A 285 16.55 -19.08 3.80
CA GLU A 285 17.17 -18.54 5.02
C GLU A 285 16.28 -17.47 5.67
N ILE A 286 15.69 -16.55 4.90
CA ILE A 286 14.75 -15.56 5.45
C ILE A 286 13.52 -16.24 6.05
N ARG A 287 12.99 -17.26 5.38
CA ARG A 287 11.79 -17.99 5.83
C ARG A 287 12.04 -18.80 7.10
N ASP A 288 13.15 -19.53 7.14
CA ASP A 288 13.40 -20.58 8.14
C ASP A 288 14.32 -20.09 9.27
N GLY A 289 15.17 -19.09 9.00
CA GLY A 289 16.18 -18.58 9.92
C GLY A 289 15.73 -17.38 10.76
N ILE A 290 14.67 -16.67 10.37
CA ILE A 290 14.11 -15.55 11.13
C ILE A 290 12.98 -16.07 12.02
N THR A 291 13.23 -16.10 13.33
CA THR A 291 12.25 -16.56 14.33
C THR A 291 11.45 -15.43 14.96
N THR A 292 11.87 -14.17 14.76
CA THR A 292 11.16 -12.99 15.26
C THR A 292 9.84 -12.83 14.54
N ASN A 293 8.73 -12.75 15.30
CA ASN A 293 7.40 -12.50 14.76
C ASN A 293 6.74 -11.33 15.50
N VAL A 294 6.65 -10.17 14.86
CA VAL A 294 6.16 -8.92 15.46
C VAL A 294 5.38 -8.11 14.43
N ARG A 295 4.18 -7.67 14.81
CA ARG A 295 3.45 -6.59 14.16
C ARG A 295 3.73 -5.28 14.89
N PHE A 296 4.15 -4.25 14.15
CA PHE A 296 4.45 -2.93 14.67
C PHE A 296 3.24 -1.98 14.67
N ASN A 297 2.20 -2.25 13.88
CA ASN A 297 1.03 -1.41 13.75
C ASN A 297 -0.27 -2.11 14.16
N ALA A 298 -0.93 -1.62 15.21
CA ALA A 298 -2.21 -2.15 15.69
C ALA A 298 -3.45 -1.67 14.90
N VAL A 299 -3.25 -1.04 13.73
CA VAL A 299 -4.35 -0.52 12.89
C VAL A 299 -5.32 -1.61 12.44
N VAL A 300 -4.84 -2.84 12.23
CA VAL A 300 -5.69 -4.00 11.85
C VAL A 300 -6.69 -4.37 12.95
N GLU A 301 -6.43 -3.97 14.20
CA GLU A 301 -7.26 -4.27 15.36
C GLU A 301 -8.22 -3.12 15.72
N THR A 302 -7.88 -1.88 15.34
CA THR A 302 -8.55 -0.67 15.85
C THR A 302 -9.00 0.30 14.76
N GLY A 303 -8.50 0.16 13.54
CA GLY A 303 -8.62 1.15 12.48
C GLY A 303 -7.83 2.44 12.73
N VAL A 304 -7.09 2.55 13.84
CA VAL A 304 -6.29 3.72 14.18
C VAL A 304 -4.85 3.52 13.67
N PRO A 305 -4.37 4.32 12.70
CA PRO A 305 -3.04 4.15 12.14
C PRO A 305 -1.96 4.45 13.19
N GLY A 306 -1.10 3.46 13.47
CA GLY A 306 0.04 3.64 14.38
C GLY A 306 1.18 4.47 13.80
N PHE A 307 1.34 4.49 12.48
CA PHE A 307 2.43 5.19 11.79
C PHE A 307 2.11 6.62 11.35
N ILE A 308 0.86 7.06 11.47
CA ILE A 308 0.47 8.43 11.12
C ILE A 308 0.50 9.27 12.40
N PRO A 309 1.36 10.30 12.49
CA PRO A 309 1.36 11.20 13.63
C PRO A 309 -0.03 11.79 13.85
N ARG A 310 -0.51 11.81 15.09
CA ARG A 310 -1.74 12.53 15.42
C ARG A 310 -1.49 14.02 15.19
N ALA A 311 -2.33 14.66 14.40
CA ALA A 311 -2.34 16.12 14.31
C ALA A 311 -2.61 16.63 15.73
N ARG A 312 -1.73 17.49 16.23
CA ARG A 312 -1.92 18.20 17.51
C ARG A 312 -2.88 19.35 17.31
#